data_AF-A0A2K3JYW6-F1
#
_entry.id   AF-A0A2K3JYW6-F1
#
_cell.length_a   1.000
_cell.length_b   1.000
_cell.length_c   1.000
_cell.angle_alpha   90.00
_cell.angle_beta   90.00
_cell.angle_gamma   90.00
#
_symmetry.space_group_name_H-M   'P 1'
#
loop_
_entity.id
_entity.type
_entity.pdbx_description
1 polymer ?
#
loop_
_entity_poly.entity_id
_entity_poly.type
_entity_poly.pdbx_seq_one_letter_code
_entity_poly.pdbx_strand_id
1 'polypeptide(L)'
;MSSSIWILDSGASHHMSYDHKSFLSLNSKPSMSVMTADGTLMPIAGIGQLCDSGYSVMFSSTHCYVQDPQSGRLIGTGRRHGGLYVLDELKVPDTAASTST
;
A
#
# COMPACT_ATOMS: atom_id res chain seq x y z
N MET A 1 -9.36 -11.98 -15.31
CA MET A 1 -9.17 -11.65 -13.89
C MET A 1 -7.84 -10.94 -13.77
N SER A 2 -7.84 -9.60 -13.71
CA SER A 2 -6.59 -8.85 -13.53
C SER A 2 -6.21 -8.92 -12.06
N SER A 3 -5.17 -9.67 -11.73
CA SER A 3 -4.50 -9.59 -10.43
C SER A 3 -3.73 -8.29 -10.40
N SER A 4 -4.14 -7.34 -9.57
CA SER A 4 -3.47 -6.05 -9.44
C SER A 4 -2.13 -6.25 -8.74
N ILE A 5 -1.05 -6.09 -9.51
CA ILE A 5 0.31 -6.24 -9.03
C ILE A 5 0.66 -4.97 -8.24
N TRP A 6 1.05 -5.15 -6.98
CA TRP A 6 1.58 -4.07 -6.16
C TRP A 6 3.08 -4.16 -6.02
N ILE A 7 3.77 -3.10 -6.40
CA ILE A 7 5.23 -3.06 -6.35
C ILE A 7 5.67 -2.15 -5.21
N LEU A 8 6.39 -2.71 -4.25
CA LEU A 8 7.08 -1.97 -3.21
C LEU A 8 8.55 -1.77 -3.62
N ASP A 9 8.91 -0.52 -3.81
CA ASP A 9 10.27 -0.05 -4.08
C ASP A 9 10.81 0.72 -2.87
N SER A 10 11.87 0.23 -2.22
CA SER A 10 12.48 0.90 -1.07
C SER A 10 13.12 2.25 -1.42
N GLY A 11 13.38 2.52 -2.70
CA GLY A 11 13.90 3.79 -3.19
C GLY A 11 12.83 4.88 -3.39
N ALA A 12 11.54 4.53 -3.32
CA ALA A 12 10.44 5.47 -3.53
C ALA A 12 9.83 5.92 -2.21
N SER A 13 9.58 7.22 -2.08
CA SER A 13 8.89 7.79 -0.91
C SER A 13 7.37 7.58 -0.96
N HIS A 14 6.80 7.48 -2.17
CA HIS A 14 5.38 7.27 -2.39
C HIS A 14 5.19 6.24 -3.50
N HIS A 15 4.32 5.27 -3.25
CA HIS A 15 3.93 4.25 -4.22
C HIS A 15 2.52 4.55 -4.70
N MET A 16 2.28 4.35 -5.99
CA MET A 16 1.00 4.63 -6.63
C MET A 16 0.47 3.39 -7.30
N SER A 17 -0.85 3.23 -7.29
CA SER A 17 -1.56 2.17 -7.98
C SER A 17 -2.84 2.70 -8.59
N TYR A 18 -3.17 2.17 -9.76
CA TYR A 18 -4.43 2.45 -10.41
C TYR A 18 -5.60 1.70 -9.76
N ASP A 19 -5.37 0.50 -9.23
CA ASP A 19 -6.43 -0.29 -8.61
C ASP A 19 -6.62 0.09 -7.14
N HIS A 20 -7.84 0.53 -6.81
CA HIS A 20 -8.29 0.83 -5.46
C HIS A 20 -8.30 -0.40 -4.56
N LYS A 21 -8.51 -1.60 -5.11
CA LYS A 21 -8.55 -2.86 -4.33
C LYS A 21 -7.22 -3.23 -3.71
N SER A 22 -6.16 -2.64 -4.21
CA SER A 22 -4.84 -2.87 -3.69
C SER A 22 -4.50 -1.98 -2.50
N PHE A 23 -5.33 -0.96 -2.24
CA PHE A 23 -5.30 -0.18 -1.01
C PHE A 23 -6.28 -0.78 0.00
N LEU A 24 -5.91 -0.75 1.26
CA LEU A 24 -6.76 -1.22 2.37
C LEU A 24 -7.81 -0.19 2.75
N SER A 25 -7.39 1.05 2.82
CA SER A 25 -8.22 2.21 3.02
C SER A 25 -7.63 3.38 2.25
N LEU A 26 -8.51 4.22 1.72
CA LEU A 26 -8.14 5.43 1.01
C LEU A 26 -8.85 6.60 1.67
N ASN A 27 -8.09 7.58 2.12
CA ASN A 27 -8.63 8.89 2.45
C ASN A 27 -8.79 9.67 1.15
N SER A 28 -10.04 9.96 0.77
CA SER A 28 -10.34 10.71 -0.44
C SER A 28 -9.72 12.11 -0.37
N LYS A 29 -8.99 12.49 -1.43
CA LYS A 29 -8.24 13.75 -1.52
C LYS A 29 -8.49 14.40 -2.89
N PRO A 30 -9.73 14.83 -3.20
CA PRO A 30 -10.15 15.23 -4.55
C PRO A 30 -9.45 16.48 -5.09
N SER A 31 -8.74 17.24 -4.24
CA SER A 31 -8.07 18.49 -4.64
C SER A 31 -6.58 18.31 -4.97
N MET A 32 -6.05 17.09 -4.92
CA MET A 32 -4.64 16.82 -5.19
C MET A 32 -4.45 16.14 -6.54
N SER A 33 -3.34 16.47 -7.20
CA SER A 33 -2.90 15.81 -8.44
C SER A 33 -1.41 15.51 -8.38
N VAL A 34 -0.99 14.49 -9.12
CA VAL A 34 0.42 14.20 -9.41
C VAL A 34 0.71 14.57 -10.86
N MET A 35 1.91 15.09 -11.13
CA MET A 35 2.37 15.34 -12.49
C MET A 35 3.15 14.11 -13.00
N THR A 36 2.72 13.54 -14.11
CA THR A 36 3.44 12.45 -14.78
C THR A 36 4.61 12.99 -15.61
N ALA A 37 5.50 12.10 -16.07
CA ALA A 37 6.73 12.49 -16.77
C ALA A 37 6.49 13.23 -18.10
N ASP A 38 5.32 13.07 -18.70
CA ASP A 38 4.86 13.79 -19.89
C ASP A 38 4.28 15.19 -19.56
N GLY A 39 4.25 15.57 -18.28
CA GLY A 39 3.68 16.82 -17.79
C GLY A 39 2.18 16.78 -17.51
N THR A 40 1.51 15.65 -17.74
CA THR A 40 0.07 15.51 -17.49
C THR A 40 -0.23 15.53 -15.99
N LEU A 41 -1.25 16.30 -15.57
CA LEU A 41 -1.74 16.28 -14.19
C LEU A 41 -2.82 15.21 -14.01
N MET A 42 -2.56 14.26 -13.13
CA MET A 42 -3.46 13.16 -12.82
C MET A 42 -4.05 13.35 -11.41
N PRO A 43 -5.38 13.44 -11.24
CA PRO A 43 -6.00 13.59 -9.93
C PRO A 43 -5.79 12.34 -9.07
N ILE A 44 -5.54 12.54 -7.78
CA ILE A 44 -5.38 11.45 -6.81
C ILE A 44 -6.76 11.08 -6.27
N ALA A 45 -7.17 9.82 -6.48
CA ALA A 45 -8.45 9.32 -5.97
C ALA A 45 -8.47 9.23 -4.43
N GLY A 46 -7.33 8.91 -3.81
CA GLY A 46 -7.15 8.92 -2.37
C GLY A 46 -5.74 8.52 -1.95
N ILE A 47 -5.46 8.58 -0.66
CA ILE A 47 -4.16 8.23 -0.07
C ILE A 47 -4.38 7.24 1.07
N GLY A 48 -3.64 6.14 1.06
CA GLY A 48 -3.53 5.19 2.18
C GLY A 48 -2.14 5.27 2.82
N GLN A 49 -2.05 5.04 4.14
CA GLN A 49 -0.80 5.04 4.89
C GLN A 49 -0.71 3.77 5.75
N LEU A 50 0.35 2.97 5.54
CA LEU A 50 0.59 1.75 6.33
C LEU A 50 1.35 2.06 7.61
N CYS A 51 2.51 2.72 7.50
CA CYS A 51 3.40 2.96 8.64
C CYS A 51 2.78 3.90 9.68
N ASP A 52 2.10 4.97 9.25
CA ASP A 52 1.42 5.89 10.17
C ASP A 52 0.22 5.23 10.87
N SER A 53 -0.33 4.17 10.28
CA SER A 53 -1.38 3.34 10.90
C SER A 53 -0.81 2.31 11.89
N GLY A 54 0.51 2.33 12.14
CA GLY A 54 1.17 1.45 13.11
C GLY A 54 1.64 0.11 12.55
N TYR A 55 1.48 -0.15 11.24
CA TYR A 55 1.98 -1.37 10.62
C TYR A 55 3.48 -1.26 10.28
N SER A 56 4.19 -2.38 10.39
CA SER A 56 5.60 -2.47 9.99
C SER A 56 5.73 -3.09 8.59
N VAL A 57 6.59 -2.50 7.75
CA VAL A 57 6.99 -3.07 6.47
C VAL A 57 8.46 -3.48 6.55
N MET A 58 8.72 -4.77 6.35
CA MET A 58 10.06 -5.36 6.46
C MET A 58 10.50 -5.92 5.10
N PHE A 59 11.76 -5.72 4.75
CA PHE A 59 12.36 -6.22 3.52
C PHE A 59 13.49 -7.21 3.81
N SER A 60 13.56 -8.26 3.03
CA SER A 60 14.64 -9.26 3.03
C SER A 60 15.17 -9.44 1.61
N SER A 61 16.27 -10.15 1.41
CA SER A 61 16.85 -10.36 0.07
C SER A 61 15.91 -11.03 -0.95
N THR A 62 14.82 -11.65 -0.49
CA THR A 62 13.89 -12.44 -1.32
C THR A 62 12.42 -12.05 -1.16
N HIS A 63 12.02 -11.39 -0.06
CA HIS A 63 10.63 -11.13 0.27
C HIS A 63 10.43 -9.79 0.99
N CYS A 64 9.21 -9.27 0.93
CA CYS A 64 8.72 -8.24 1.83
C CYS A 64 7.57 -8.78 2.70
N TYR A 65 7.41 -8.17 3.87
CA TYR A 65 6.42 -8.55 4.87
C TYR A 65 5.75 -7.29 5.38
N VAL A 66 4.44 -7.34 5.56
CA VAL A 66 3.68 -6.30 6.26
C VAL A 66 3.08 -6.94 7.51
N GLN A 67 3.39 -6.39 8.68
CA GLN A 67 2.99 -6.95 9.96
C GLN A 67 2.26 -5.91 10.80
N ASP A 68 1.26 -6.35 11.55
CA ASP A 68 0.74 -5.64 12.71
C ASP A 68 1.61 -5.96 13.94
N PRO A 69 2.42 -5.01 14.44
CA PRO A 69 3.28 -5.25 15.59
C PRO A 69 2.52 -5.47 16.89
N GLN A 70 1.28 -4.97 17.01
CA GLN A 70 0.50 -5.11 18.24
C GLN A 70 -0.01 -6.54 18.43
N SER A 71 -0.56 -7.13 17.37
CA SER A 71 -1.01 -8.53 17.39
C SER A 71 0.07 -9.53 16.99
N GLY A 72 1.18 -9.06 16.42
CA GLY A 72 2.21 -9.89 15.79
C GLY A 72 1.76 -10.52 14.47
N ARG A 73 0.55 -10.21 13.98
CA ARG A 73 -0.03 -10.86 12.81
C ARG A 73 0.62 -10.35 11.52
N LEU A 74 1.00 -11.29 10.66
CA LEU A 74 1.38 -10.98 9.29
C LEU A 74 0.12 -10.66 8.48
N ILE A 75 0.06 -9.44 7.96
CA ILE A 75 -1.06 -8.93 7.18
C ILE A 75 -0.73 -8.83 5.71
N GLY A 76 0.54 -8.91 5.30
CA GLY A 76 0.89 -8.99 3.90
C GLY A 76 2.22 -9.64 3.63
N THR A 77 2.34 -10.21 2.43
CA THR A 77 3.58 -10.83 1.94
C THR A 77 3.81 -10.45 0.49
N GLY A 78 5.07 -10.34 0.11
CA GLY A 78 5.46 -10.17 -1.27
C GLY A 78 6.78 -10.82 -1.60
N ARG A 79 6.99 -11.12 -2.87
CA ARG A 79 8.18 -11.77 -3.41
C ARG A 79 9.03 -10.78 -4.18
N ARG A 80 10.35 -10.87 -4.03
CA ARG A 80 11.28 -10.06 -4.81
C ARG A 80 11.47 -10.66 -6.21
N HIS A 81 11.19 -9.87 -7.23
CA HIS A 81 11.37 -10.23 -8.63
C HIS A 81 12.01 -9.06 -9.39
N GLY A 82 13.13 -9.30 -10.08
CA GLY A 82 13.80 -8.25 -10.87
C GLY A 82 14.28 -7.05 -10.04
N GLY A 83 14.61 -7.24 -8.76
CA GLY A 83 15.04 -6.17 -7.85
C GLY A 83 13.91 -5.46 -7.10
N LEU A 84 12.66 -5.66 -7.51
CA LEU A 84 11.46 -5.06 -6.94
C LEU A 84 10.69 -6.07 -6.08
N TYR A 85 9.90 -5.62 -5.11
CA TYR A 85 9.06 -6.50 -4.30
C TYR A 85 7.62 -6.45 -4.80
N VAL A 86 7.12 -7.59 -5.28
CA VAL A 86 5.74 -7.77 -5.72
C VAL A 86 4.92 -8.29 -4.55
N LEU A 87 4.00 -7.46 -4.04
CA LEU A 87 3.07 -7.83 -2.99
C LEU A 87 2.04 -8.83 -3.55
N ASP A 88 2.00 -10.01 -2.95
CA ASP A 88 1.11 -11.12 -3.34
C ASP A 88 -0.25 -10.98 -2.65
N GLU A 89 -0.26 -10.58 -1.38
CA GLU A 89 -1.47 -10.46 -0.58
C GLU A 89 -1.31 -9.39 0.51
N LEU A 90 -2.39 -8.64 0.78
CA LEU A 90 -2.52 -7.70 1.89
C LEU A 90 -3.93 -7.79 2.50
N LYS A 91 -4.02 -8.23 3.74
CA LYS A 91 -5.23 -8.52 4.52
C LYS A 91 -5.13 -7.87 5.89
N VAL A 92 -5.70 -6.67 6.03
CA VAL A 92 -5.78 -6.01 7.34
C VAL A 92 -7.06 -6.45 8.05
N PRO A 93 -7.04 -6.61 9.39
CA PRO A 93 -8.28 -6.78 10.14
C PRO A 93 -9.20 -5.59 9.86
N ASP A 94 -10.48 -5.82 9.56
CA ASP A 94 -11.45 -4.74 9.53
C ASP A 94 -11.41 -4.05 10.90
N THR A 95 -10.84 -2.85 10.96
CA THR A 95 -11.01 -2.01 12.14
C THR A 95 -12.50 -1.73 12.21
N ALA A 96 -13.17 -2.41 13.15
CA ALA A 96 -14.56 -2.14 13.48
C ALA A 96 -14.75 -0.63 13.52
N ALA A 97 -15.76 -0.14 12.80
CA ALA A 97 -16.16 1.25 12.77
C ALA A 97 -15.94 1.86 14.16
N SER A 98 -15.12 2.90 14.24
CA SER A 98 -15.03 3.73 15.44
C SER A 98 -16.45 4.22 15.73
N THR A 99 -17.14 3.56 16.64
CA THR A 99 -18.43 4.01 17.15
C THR A 99 -18.12 5.28 17.93
N SER A 100 -18.36 6.42 17.30
CA SER A 100 -18.39 7.71 17.98
C SER A 100 -19.44 7.66 19.09
N THR A 101 -19.01 7.80 20.34
CA THR A 101 -19.87 8.15 21.48
C THR A 101 -19.97 9.65 21.61
#